data_AF-A0A969SYN1-F1
#
_entry.id   AF-A0A969SYN1-F1
#
_cell.length_a   1.000
_cell.length_b   1.000
_cell.length_c   1.000
_cell.angle_alpha   90.00
_cell.angle_beta   90.00
_cell.angle_gamma   90.00
#
_symmetry.space_group_name_H-M   'P 1'
#
loop_
_entity.id
_entity.type
_entity.pdbx_description
1 polymer ?
#
loop_
_entity_poly.entity_id
_entity_poly.type
_entity_poly.pdbx_seq_one_letter_code
_entity_poly.pdbx_strand_id
1 'polypeptide(L)'
;MDITPQTKKLIVAIQALKPQYTDLASTVFIDFYCQCKQGCDYLFPGGIKESVRLIDILNWFLECVDKGEPIPLIQLMWQDIVGPTLSEYQEDEQIEKRLLRAFQSDLHHVLATWDKATLPSGGVRLILRDLLNDIHKLEQVHASGVST
;
A
#
# COMPACT_ATOMS: atom_id res chain seq x y z
N MET A 1 4.87 2.09 -20.45
CA MET A 1 3.71 2.91 -20.02
C MET A 1 4.17 3.67 -18.80
N ASP A 2 3.71 4.90 -18.56
CA ASP A 2 4.13 5.64 -17.35
C ASP A 2 3.03 5.58 -16.29
N ILE A 3 3.42 5.62 -15.02
CA ILE A 3 2.49 5.81 -13.89
C ILE A 3 1.76 7.14 -14.09
N THR A 4 0.43 7.09 -14.10
CA THR A 4 -0.42 8.25 -14.35
C THR A 4 -0.26 9.32 -13.26
N PRO A 5 -0.42 10.63 -13.61
CA PRO A 5 -0.35 11.71 -12.63
C PRO A 5 -1.36 11.57 -11.47
N GLN A 6 -2.51 10.95 -11.75
CA GLN A 6 -3.55 10.68 -10.75
C GLN A 6 -3.09 9.63 -9.74
N THR A 7 -2.48 8.54 -10.19
CA THR A 7 -1.86 7.55 -9.29
C THR A 7 -0.77 8.22 -8.47
N LYS A 8 0.15 8.99 -9.08
CA LYS A 8 1.21 9.71 -8.34
C LYS A 8 0.65 10.59 -7.22
N LYS A 9 -0.42 11.36 -7.48
CA LYS A 9 -1.10 12.19 -6.45
C LYS A 9 -1.69 11.34 -5.32
N LEU A 10 -2.35 10.23 -5.66
CA LEU A 10 -2.89 9.31 -4.68
C LEU A 10 -1.79 8.72 -3.78
N ILE A 11 -0.66 8.29 -4.37
CA ILE A 11 0.48 7.74 -3.61
C ILE A 11 1.00 8.76 -2.58
N VAL A 12 1.20 10.01 -2.99
CA VAL A 12 1.64 11.09 -2.09
C VAL A 12 0.66 11.28 -0.93
N ALA A 13 -0.65 11.32 -1.21
CA ALA A 13 -1.67 11.49 -0.19
C ALA A 13 -1.73 10.31 0.80
N ILE A 14 -1.56 9.08 0.31
CA ILE A 14 -1.59 7.85 1.11
C ILE A 14 -0.33 7.73 1.97
N GLN A 15 0.85 8.03 1.43
CA GLN A 15 2.10 8.06 2.18
C GLN A 15 2.06 9.06 3.35
N ALA A 16 1.33 10.18 3.19
CA ALA A 16 1.12 11.16 4.26
C ALA A 16 0.27 10.64 5.44
N LEU A 17 -0.35 9.47 5.33
CA LEU A 17 -1.04 8.81 6.46
C LEU A 17 -0.06 8.22 7.47
N LYS A 18 1.17 7.85 7.07
CA LYS A 18 2.12 7.12 7.95
C LYS A 18 2.32 7.75 9.34
N PRO A 19 2.48 9.08 9.50
CA PRO A 19 2.64 9.68 10.83
C PRO A 19 1.43 9.49 11.76
N GLN A 20 0.26 9.16 11.23
CA GLN A 20 -0.98 8.95 11.98
C GLN A 20 -1.13 7.50 12.48
N TYR A 21 -0.32 6.58 11.96
CA TYR A 21 -0.33 5.15 12.25
C TYR A 21 1.04 4.71 12.73
N THR A 22 1.17 4.45 14.03
CA THR A 22 2.47 4.15 14.67
C THR A 22 2.81 2.67 14.68
N ASP A 23 1.87 1.79 14.30
CA ASP A 23 2.11 0.35 14.28
C ASP A 23 2.79 -0.11 12.98
N LEU A 24 3.58 -1.18 13.10
CA LEU A 24 4.33 -1.73 11.99
C LEU A 24 3.42 -2.22 10.85
N ALA A 25 2.29 -2.85 11.17
CA ALA A 25 1.40 -3.40 10.15
C ALA A 25 0.80 -2.32 9.25
N SER A 26 0.33 -1.21 9.83
CA SER A 26 -0.19 -0.08 9.07
C SER A 26 0.86 0.58 8.19
N THR A 27 2.06 0.83 8.72
CA THR A 27 3.13 1.49 7.96
C THR A 27 3.61 0.63 6.79
N VAL A 28 3.76 -0.68 7.01
CA VAL A 28 4.10 -1.64 5.95
C VAL A 28 2.96 -1.78 4.94
N PHE A 29 1.70 -1.84 5.40
CA PHE A 29 0.56 -1.93 4.49
C PHE A 29 0.44 -0.70 3.58
N ILE A 30 0.71 0.51 4.11
CA ILE A 30 0.75 1.74 3.30
C ILE A 30 1.78 1.62 2.17
N ASP A 31 3.00 1.16 2.48
CA ASP A 31 4.05 0.96 1.47
C ASP A 31 3.65 -0.09 0.42
N PHE A 32 3.14 -1.22 0.90
CA PHE A 32 2.66 -2.30 0.05
C PHE A 32 1.55 -1.84 -0.90
N TYR A 33 0.55 -1.13 -0.36
CA TYR A 33 -0.55 -0.59 -1.13
C TYR A 33 -0.07 0.36 -2.23
N CYS A 34 0.89 1.25 -1.90
CA CYS A 34 1.42 2.20 -2.86
C CYS A 34 2.09 1.50 -4.05
N GLN A 35 2.96 0.54 -3.75
CA GLN A 35 3.64 -0.28 -4.77
C GLN A 35 2.63 -1.06 -5.62
N CYS A 36 1.60 -1.65 -5.00
CA CYS A 36 0.55 -2.35 -5.74
C CYS A 36 -0.22 -1.42 -6.68
N LYS A 37 -0.57 -0.20 -6.24
CA LYS A 37 -1.29 0.76 -7.10
C LYS A 37 -0.44 1.27 -8.26
N GLN A 38 0.85 1.52 -8.04
CA GLN A 38 1.80 1.86 -9.10
C GLN A 38 1.94 0.71 -10.11
N GLY A 39 2.19 -0.51 -9.62
CA GLY A 39 2.28 -1.71 -10.45
C GLY A 39 1.00 -2.00 -11.22
N CYS A 40 -0.18 -1.83 -10.61
CA CYS A 40 -1.46 -1.99 -11.31
C CYS A 40 -1.66 -0.95 -12.41
N ASP A 41 -1.31 0.31 -12.15
CA ASP A 41 -1.39 1.38 -13.15
C ASP A 41 -0.45 1.15 -14.34
N TYR A 42 0.69 0.52 -14.06
CA TYR A 42 1.67 0.16 -15.07
C TYR A 42 1.23 -1.05 -15.90
N LEU A 43 0.88 -2.14 -15.23
CA LEU A 43 0.70 -3.46 -15.84
C LEU A 43 -0.66 -3.65 -16.49
N PHE A 44 -1.71 -3.01 -15.96
CA PHE A 44 -3.08 -3.26 -16.39
C PHE A 44 -3.63 -2.12 -17.25
N PRO A 45 -4.25 -2.43 -18.40
CA PRO A 45 -5.01 -1.44 -19.16
C PRO A 45 -6.21 -0.92 -18.35
N GLY A 46 -6.66 0.30 -18.64
CA GLY A 46 -7.58 1.08 -17.80
C GLY A 46 -8.81 0.32 -17.26
N GLY A 47 -9.48 -0.51 -18.06
CA GLY A 47 -10.65 -1.28 -17.61
C GLY A 47 -10.36 -2.37 -16.56
N ILE A 48 -9.13 -2.88 -16.51
CA ILE A 48 -8.70 -3.87 -15.51
C ILE A 48 -8.15 -3.14 -14.26
N LYS A 49 -7.52 -1.97 -14.43
CA LYS A 49 -7.05 -1.14 -13.31
C LYS A 49 -8.18 -0.78 -12.33
N GLU A 50 -9.35 -0.43 -12.84
CA GLU A 50 -10.54 -0.09 -12.04
C GLU A 50 -11.12 -1.29 -11.28
N SER A 51 -10.80 -2.52 -11.69
CA SER A 51 -11.28 -3.74 -11.04
C SER A 51 -10.52 -4.08 -9.76
N VAL A 52 -9.31 -3.53 -9.56
CA VAL A 52 -8.47 -3.78 -8.37
C VAL A 52 -8.87 -2.85 -7.23
N ARG A 53 -9.62 -3.38 -6.27
CA ARG A 53 -10.11 -2.66 -5.10
C ARG A 53 -9.14 -2.76 -3.94
N LEU A 54 -9.29 -1.86 -2.97
CA LEU A 54 -8.52 -1.88 -1.71
C LEU A 54 -8.55 -3.24 -1.02
N ILE A 55 -9.70 -3.92 -1.01
CA ILE A 55 -9.84 -5.23 -0.38
C ILE A 55 -9.00 -6.31 -1.07
N ASP A 56 -8.81 -6.21 -2.39
CA ASP A 56 -8.02 -7.16 -3.16
C ASP A 56 -6.53 -7.01 -2.80
N ILE A 57 -6.06 -5.75 -2.66
CA ILE A 57 -4.71 -5.43 -2.19
C ILE A 57 -4.49 -5.87 -0.74
N LEU A 58 -5.49 -5.71 0.14
CA LEU A 58 -5.41 -6.22 1.52
C LEU A 58 -5.23 -7.74 1.54
N ASN A 59 -5.98 -8.47 0.72
CA ASN A 59 -5.84 -9.93 0.64
C ASN A 59 -4.45 -10.33 0.15
N TRP A 60 -3.90 -9.66 -0.87
CA TRP A 60 -2.53 -9.92 -1.32
C TRP A 60 -1.50 -9.62 -0.24
N PHE A 61 -1.68 -8.55 0.53
CA PHE A 61 -0.80 -8.22 1.64
C PHE A 61 -0.77 -9.33 2.68
N LEU A 62 -1.94 -9.79 3.12
CA LEU A 62 -2.08 -10.86 4.09
C LEU A 62 -1.47 -12.17 3.57
N GLU A 63 -1.66 -12.49 2.29
CA GLU A 63 -1.07 -13.67 1.66
C GLU A 63 0.47 -13.59 1.59
N CYS A 64 1.03 -12.42 1.26
CA CYS A 64 2.49 -12.22 1.27
C CYS A 64 3.08 -12.36 2.68
N VAL A 65 2.37 -11.87 3.71
CA VAL A 65 2.81 -12.01 5.11
C VAL A 65 2.74 -13.48 5.55
N ASP A 66 1.67 -14.19 5.22
CA ASP A 66 1.50 -15.62 5.55
C ASP A 66 2.60 -16.49 4.91
N LYS A 67 2.96 -16.18 3.66
CA LYS A 67 4.04 -16.89 2.92
C LYS A 67 5.45 -16.43 3.32
N GLY A 68 5.58 -15.26 3.93
CA GLY A 68 6.86 -14.64 4.22
C GLY A 68 7.60 -14.09 2.99
N GLU A 69 6.94 -14.00 1.84
CA GLU A 69 7.51 -13.57 0.56
C GLU A 69 6.43 -13.01 -0.38
N PRO A 70 6.78 -12.14 -1.36
CA PRO A 70 5.83 -11.64 -2.33
C PRO A 70 5.30 -12.76 -3.22
N ILE A 71 3.98 -12.82 -3.39
CA ILE A 71 3.33 -13.72 -4.36
C ILE A 71 3.69 -13.34 -5.81
N PRO A 72 3.56 -14.24 -6.80
CA PRO A 72 4.02 -13.98 -8.18
C PRO A 72 3.46 -12.70 -8.82
N LEU A 73 2.20 -12.36 -8.54
CA LEU A 73 1.60 -11.13 -9.02
C LEU A 73 2.29 -9.88 -8.46
N ILE A 74 2.63 -9.89 -7.17
CA ILE A 74 3.33 -8.80 -6.50
C ILE A 74 4.78 -8.72 -6.99
N GLN A 75 5.43 -9.86 -7.19
CA GLN A 75 6.75 -9.90 -7.82
C GLN A 75 6.72 -9.24 -9.21
N LEU A 76 5.67 -9.49 -10.01
CA LEU A 76 5.51 -8.85 -11.31
C LEU A 76 5.27 -7.33 -11.17
N MET A 77 4.54 -6.88 -10.16
CA MET A 77 4.32 -5.44 -9.89
C MET A 77 5.58 -4.72 -9.45
N TRP A 78 6.45 -5.40 -8.68
CA TRP A 78 7.75 -4.89 -8.25
C TRP A 78 8.84 -5.07 -9.30
N GLN A 79 8.62 -5.96 -10.27
CA GLN A 79 9.54 -6.10 -11.40
C GLN A 79 9.50 -4.80 -12.19
N ASP A 80 10.60 -4.08 -12.03
CA ASP A 80 10.85 -2.78 -12.61
C ASP A 80 10.58 -2.78 -14.12
N ILE A 81 9.74 -1.84 -14.58
CA ILE A 81 9.48 -1.63 -15.99
C ILE A 81 9.89 -0.20 -16.39
N VAL A 82 11.19 0.04 -16.29
CA VAL A 82 12.02 1.02 -17.03
C VAL A 82 11.30 2.32 -17.48
N GLY A 83 11.37 3.37 -16.63
CA GLY A 83 11.08 4.79 -16.92
C GLY A 83 12.04 5.79 -16.22
N PRO A 84 12.31 7.01 -16.69
CA PRO A 84 13.68 7.56 -16.77
C PRO A 84 14.35 8.23 -15.52
N THR A 85 13.92 8.02 -14.27
CA THR A 85 14.40 8.84 -13.13
C THR A 85 15.11 8.07 -12.01
N LEU A 86 16.45 8.08 -12.00
CA LEU A 86 17.34 7.32 -11.07
C LEU A 86 16.96 7.43 -9.58
N SER A 87 16.46 8.58 -9.11
CA SER A 87 16.05 8.77 -7.72
C SER A 87 14.76 8.01 -7.35
N GLU A 88 13.79 7.95 -8.27
CA GLU A 88 12.54 7.19 -8.05
C GLU A 88 12.87 5.70 -7.90
N TYR A 89 13.80 5.17 -8.71
CA TYR A 89 14.27 3.79 -8.58
C TYR A 89 14.94 3.47 -7.24
N GLN A 90 15.75 4.39 -6.71
CA GLN A 90 16.43 4.14 -5.43
C GLN A 90 15.45 4.10 -4.27
N GLU A 91 14.42 4.94 -4.29
CA GLU A 91 13.35 4.91 -3.29
C GLU A 91 12.50 3.66 -3.41
N ASP A 92 12.14 3.26 -4.64
CA ASP A 92 11.38 2.03 -4.91
C ASP A 92 12.15 0.79 -4.46
N GLU A 93 13.44 0.66 -4.80
CA GLU A 93 14.29 -0.46 -4.36
C GLU A 93 14.40 -0.52 -2.82
N GLN A 94 14.46 0.63 -2.15
CA GLN A 94 14.46 0.70 -0.69
C GLN A 94 13.10 0.29 -0.09
N ILE A 95 11.98 0.65 -0.73
CA ILE A 95 10.65 0.20 -0.34
C ILE A 95 10.55 -1.31 -0.49
N GLU A 96 10.93 -1.87 -1.64
CA GLU A 96 10.91 -3.32 -1.89
C GLU A 96 11.75 -4.09 -0.88
N LYS A 97 12.98 -3.66 -0.63
CA LYS A 97 13.85 -4.27 0.40
C LYS A 97 13.22 -4.21 1.79
N ARG A 98 12.52 -3.11 2.13
CA ARG A 98 11.80 -2.99 3.40
C ARG A 98 10.61 -3.94 3.46
N LEU A 99 9.82 -4.06 2.39
CA LEU A 99 8.67 -4.97 2.30
C LEU A 99 9.11 -6.43 2.40
N LEU A 100 10.16 -6.82 1.68
CA LEU A 100 10.75 -8.16 1.76
C LEU A 100 11.18 -8.50 3.19
N ARG A 101 11.91 -7.59 3.84
CA ARG A 101 12.30 -7.78 5.25
C ARG A 101 11.09 -7.85 6.17
N ALA A 102 10.06 -7.05 5.91
CA ALA A 102 8.86 -7.02 6.72
C ALA A 102 8.08 -8.35 6.63
N PHE A 103 7.94 -8.94 5.45
CA PHE A 103 7.31 -10.26 5.28
C PHE A 103 8.08 -11.37 6.00
N GLN A 104 9.40 -11.26 6.07
CA GLN A 104 10.27 -12.20 6.78
C GLN A 104 10.43 -11.90 8.29
N SER A 105 9.72 -10.92 8.83
CA SER A 105 9.83 -10.45 10.22
C SER A 105 8.66 -10.86 11.10
N ASP A 106 8.61 -10.35 12.33
CA ASP A 106 7.49 -10.51 13.27
C ASP A 106 6.17 -9.82 12.83
N LEU A 107 6.10 -9.30 11.61
CA LEU A 107 4.88 -8.70 11.06
C LEU A 107 3.67 -9.64 11.17
N HIS A 108 3.86 -10.95 10.98
CA HIS A 108 2.81 -11.95 11.20
C HIS A 108 2.23 -11.89 12.62
N HIS A 109 3.08 -11.69 13.64
CA HIS A 109 2.64 -11.53 15.03
C HIS A 109 1.95 -10.18 15.28
N VAL A 110 2.44 -9.11 14.65
CA VAL A 110 1.81 -7.78 14.74
C VAL A 110 0.39 -7.80 14.16
N LEU A 111 0.18 -8.50 13.04
CA LEU A 111 -1.13 -8.62 12.39
C LEU A 111 -2.20 -9.22 13.31
N ALA A 112 -1.84 -10.14 14.21
CA ALA A 112 -2.79 -10.71 15.17
C ALA A 112 -3.41 -9.66 16.12
N THR A 113 -2.72 -8.52 16.29
CA THR A 113 -3.16 -7.40 17.13
C THR A 113 -3.57 -6.16 16.33
N TRP A 114 -3.46 -6.20 15.00
CA TRP A 114 -3.61 -5.03 14.14
C TRP A 114 -5.01 -4.42 14.16
N ASP A 115 -6.05 -5.18 14.52
CA ASP A 115 -7.39 -4.60 14.60
C ASP A 115 -7.54 -3.61 15.76
N LYS A 116 -6.80 -3.76 16.87
CA LYS A 116 -7.08 -3.03 18.11
C LYS A 116 -5.82 -2.52 18.79
N ALA A 117 -5.76 -1.21 19.04
CA ALA A 117 -4.79 -0.62 19.95
C ALA A 117 -5.46 0.17 21.07
N THR A 118 -4.91 0.04 22.27
CA THR A 118 -5.33 0.81 23.44
C THR A 118 -4.77 2.23 23.35
N LEU A 119 -5.64 3.23 23.52
CA LEU A 119 -5.25 4.63 23.55
C LEU A 119 -4.82 5.03 24.97
N PRO A 120 -3.93 6.04 25.12
CA PRO A 120 -3.54 6.58 26.42
C PRO A 120 -4.73 7.10 27.26
N SER A 121 -5.84 7.45 26.61
CA SER A 121 -7.10 7.88 27.23
C SER A 121 -7.98 6.73 27.77
N GLY A 122 -7.57 5.47 27.60
CA GLY A 122 -8.35 4.29 27.98
C GLY A 122 -9.37 3.84 26.92
N GLY A 123 -9.43 4.49 25.76
CA GLY A 123 -10.22 4.05 24.61
C GLY A 123 -9.55 2.96 23.77
N VAL A 124 -10.29 2.39 22.82
CA VAL A 124 -9.77 1.43 21.82
C VAL A 124 -9.84 2.09 20.44
N ARG A 125 -8.73 2.05 19.69
CA ARG A 125 -8.65 2.43 18.28
C ARG A 125 -8.76 1.18 17.41
N LEU A 126 -9.60 1.24 16.37
CA LEU A 126 -9.75 0.17 15.38
C LEU A 126 -8.81 0.41 14.20
N ILE A 127 -7.52 0.14 14.39
CA ILE A 127 -6.45 0.59 13.48
C ILE A 127 -6.73 0.17 12.02
N LEU A 128 -6.97 -1.11 11.77
CA LEU A 128 -7.21 -1.60 10.42
C LEU A 128 -8.44 -0.94 9.78
N ARG A 129 -9.55 -0.85 10.53
CA ARG A 129 -10.78 -0.20 10.04
C ARG A 129 -10.54 1.28 9.71
N ASP A 130 -9.85 2.00 10.59
CA ASP A 130 -9.55 3.42 10.39
C ASP A 130 -8.65 3.60 9.16
N LEU A 131 -7.61 2.78 9.03
CA LEU A 131 -6.68 2.83 7.90
C LEU A 131 -7.38 2.56 6.57
N LEU A 132 -8.18 1.50 6.49
CA LEU A 132 -8.92 1.16 5.27
C LEU A 132 -9.92 2.26 4.91
N ASN A 133 -10.58 2.86 5.91
CA ASN A 133 -11.50 3.99 5.68
C ASN A 133 -10.76 5.22 5.16
N ASP A 134 -9.59 5.55 5.71
CA ASP A 134 -8.80 6.70 5.28
C ASP A 134 -8.28 6.52 3.86
N ILE A 135 -7.76 5.34 3.54
CA ILE A 135 -7.34 5.00 2.17
C ILE A 135 -8.53 5.08 1.21
N HIS A 136 -9.67 4.51 1.57
CA HIS A 136 -10.86 4.53 0.73
C HIS A 136 -11.38 5.95 0.44
N LYS A 137 -11.38 6.84 1.44
CA LYS A 137 -11.74 8.25 1.24
C LYS A 137 -10.78 8.93 0.25
N LEU A 138 -9.48 8.66 0.38
CA LEU A 138 -8.48 9.22 -0.53
C LEU A 138 -8.65 8.67 -1.95
N GLU A 139 -8.96 7.38 -2.12
CA GLU A 139 -9.32 6.80 -3.42
C GLU A 139 -10.52 7.53 -4.03
N GLN A 140 -11.60 7.78 -3.27
CA GLN A 140 -12.79 8.48 -3.77
C GLN A 140 -12.49 9.91 -4.23
N VAL A 141 -11.75 10.68 -3.42
CA VAL A 141 -11.36 12.06 -3.75
C VAL A 141 -10.56 12.09 -5.06
N HIS A 142 -9.65 11.14 -5.23
CA HIS A 142 -8.78 11.11 -6.40
C HIS A 142 -9.41 10.45 -7.61
N ALA A 143 -10.37 9.52 -7.45
CA ALA A 143 -11.12 8.89 -8.55
C ALA A 143 -12.11 9.86 -9.22
N SER A 144 -12.59 10.87 -8.49
CA SER A 144 -13.70 11.72 -8.92
C SER A 144 -13.34 12.79 -9.96
N GLY A 145 -12.07 13.05 -10.26
CA GLY A 145 -11.69 13.96 -11.35
C GLY A 145 -12.33 15.36 -11.33
N VAL A 146 -12.83 15.85 -10.20
CA VAL A 146 -13.36 17.22 -10.12
C VAL A 146 -12.17 18.14 -9.92
N SER A 147 -11.66 18.65 -11.05
CA SER A 147 -10.92 19.89 -11.10
C SER A 147 -11.77 20.99 -10.46
N THR A 148 -11.42 21.41 -9.25
CA THR A 148 -11.68 22.79 -8.80
C THR A 148 -10.63 23.71 -9.39
#